data_AF-A0A3D4Z4I0-F1
#
_entry.id   AF-A0A3D4Z4I0-F1
#
_cell.length_a   1.000
_cell.length_b   1.000
_cell.length_c   1.000
_cell.angle_alpha   90.00
_cell.angle_beta   90.00
_cell.angle_gamma   90.00
#
_symmetry.space_group_name_H-M   'P 1'
#
loop_
_entity.id
_entity.type
_entity.pdbx_description
1 polymer ?
#
loop_
_entity_poly.entity_id
_entity_poly.type
_entity_poly.pdbx_seq_one_letter_code
_entity_poly.pdbx_strand_id
1 'polypeptide(L)'
;MGESVEQRVEFIFQLKEIDPDSIPINFLNPRPGTPLADKHDLTPLDCLKIIAVLRLAMPDKELFVCGGREVNMKEYQELMFDAGASGTMLGNYLTTQGRGPEQDLDLIRRKGL
;
A
#
# COMPACT_ATOMS: atom_id res chain seq x y z
N MET A 1 0.90 11.38 8.20
CA MET A 1 0.21 12.54 7.60
C MET A 1 -0.60 13.35 8.61
N GLY A 2 -0.98 12.79 9.75
CA GLY A 2 -1.80 13.49 10.74
C GLY A 2 -3.30 13.21 10.60
N GLU A 3 -3.68 12.34 9.65
CA GLU A 3 -5.03 11.83 9.54
C GLU A 3 -5.41 10.91 10.72
N SER A 4 -6.67 10.95 11.13
CA SER A 4 -7.23 9.99 12.08
C SER A 4 -7.71 8.72 11.37
N VAL A 5 -8.05 7.67 12.15
CA VAL A 5 -8.63 6.44 11.60
C VAL A 5 -9.99 6.74 10.95
N GLU A 6 -10.78 7.62 11.57
CA GLU A 6 -12.09 8.04 11.08
C GLU A 6 -11.98 8.74 9.73
N GLN A 7 -10.97 9.60 9.55
CA GLN A 7 -10.72 10.27 8.28
C GLN A 7 -10.32 9.29 7.17
N ARG A 8 -9.58 8.22 7.51
CA ARG A 8 -9.27 7.15 6.53
C ARG A 8 -10.53 6.40 6.12
N VAL A 9 -11.39 6.07 7.07
CA VAL A 9 -12.67 5.39 6.79
C VAL A 9 -13.57 6.28 5.95
N GLU A 10 -13.69 7.56 6.28
CA GLU A 10 -14.42 8.56 5.48
C GLU A 10 -13.92 8.59 4.03
N PHE A 11 -12.60 8.66 3.84
CA PHE A 11 -11.99 8.64 2.51
C PHE A 11 -12.33 7.36 1.73
N ILE A 12 -12.37 6.20 2.37
CA ILE A 12 -12.76 4.93 1.73
C ILE A 12 -14.20 4.98 1.23
N PHE A 13 -15.13 5.57 2.01
CA PHE A 13 -16.51 5.73 1.57
C PHE A 13 -16.64 6.74 0.42
N GLN A 14 -15.88 7.84 0.46
CA GLN A 14 -15.82 8.79 -0.66
C GLN A 14 -15.28 8.13 -1.95
N LEU A 15 -14.23 7.31 -1.84
CA LEU A 15 -13.71 6.53 -2.97
C LEU A 15 -14.77 5.58 -3.53
N LYS A 16 -15.56 4.95 -2.66
CA LYS A 16 -16.63 4.04 -3.07
C LYS A 16 -17.74 4.75 -3.87
N GLU A 17 -18.03 6.01 -3.57
CA GLU A 17 -19.00 6.81 -4.36
C GLU A 17 -18.49 7.15 -5.76
N ILE A 18 -17.16 7.30 -5.93
CA ILE A 18 -16.53 7.53 -7.23
C ILE A 18 -16.53 6.26 -8.10
N ASP A 19 -16.56 5.09 -7.47
CA ASP A 19 -16.55 3.76 -8.10
C ASP A 19 -15.40 3.53 -9.11
N PRO A 20 -14.12 3.78 -8.74
CA PRO A 20 -13.00 3.60 -9.65
C PRO A 20 -12.73 2.11 -9.93
N ASP A 21 -12.28 1.79 -11.14
CA ASP A 21 -11.87 0.42 -11.51
C ASP A 21 -10.60 -0.04 -10.75
N SER A 22 -9.69 0.90 -10.48
CA SER A 22 -8.39 0.63 -9.88
C SER A 22 -8.00 1.68 -8.85
N ILE A 23 -7.48 1.21 -7.72
CA ILE A 23 -7.16 2.01 -6.55
C ILE A 23 -5.67 1.81 -6.20
N PRO A 24 -4.82 2.81 -6.46
CA PRO A 24 -3.43 2.77 -6.03
C PRO A 24 -3.33 3.08 -4.53
N ILE A 25 -2.64 2.22 -3.79
CA ILE A 25 -2.38 2.36 -2.36
C ILE A 25 -0.91 2.74 -2.18
N ASN A 26 -0.67 3.92 -1.63
CA ASN A 26 0.68 4.39 -1.28
C ASN A 26 0.76 4.60 0.23
N PHE A 27 1.84 4.11 0.83
CA PHE A 27 2.18 4.42 2.20
C PHE A 27 3.18 5.57 2.22
N LEU A 28 3.03 6.46 3.20
CA LEU A 28 3.93 7.59 3.35
C LEU A 28 5.37 7.10 3.44
N ASN A 29 6.22 7.61 2.54
CA ASN A 29 7.67 7.44 2.58
C ASN A 29 8.28 8.79 2.96
N PRO A 30 8.58 9.04 4.25
CA PRO A 30 9.12 10.32 4.70
C PRO A 30 10.43 10.66 4.01
N ARG A 31 10.56 11.91 3.53
CA ARG A 31 11.75 12.37 2.82
C ARG A 31 12.35 13.59 3.52
N PRO A 32 13.69 13.64 3.70
CA PRO A 32 14.38 14.82 4.20
C PRO A 32 14.00 16.08 3.41
N GLY A 33 13.74 17.17 4.12
CA GLY A 33 13.34 18.45 3.50
C GLY A 33 11.84 18.57 3.16
N THR A 34 11.03 17.54 3.41
CA THR A 34 9.57 17.64 3.29
C THR A 34 8.91 17.94 4.64
N PRO A 35 7.72 18.57 4.68
CA PRO A 35 7.00 18.82 5.94
C PRO A 35 6.68 17.56 6.76
N LEU A 36 6.70 16.39 6.13
CA LEU A 36 6.39 15.11 6.75
C LEU A 36 7.64 14.25 6.97
N ALA A 37 8.85 14.83 6.92
CA ALA A 37 10.11 14.11 7.03
C ALA A 37 10.24 13.23 8.28
N ASP A 38 9.63 13.65 9.41
CA ASP A 38 9.74 12.97 10.69
C ASP A 38 8.54 12.04 11.01
N LYS A 39 7.65 11.79 10.03
CA LYS A 39 6.41 11.03 10.24
C LYS A 39 6.56 9.54 9.94
N HIS A 40 7.01 8.78 10.94
CA HIS A 40 7.24 7.33 10.86
C HIS A 40 6.19 6.50 11.64
N ASP A 41 4.92 6.87 11.53
CA ASP A 41 3.86 6.34 12.40
C ASP A 41 3.26 5.01 11.91
N LEU A 42 3.50 4.61 10.66
CA LEU A 42 2.89 3.42 10.07
C LEU A 42 3.69 2.15 10.39
N THR A 43 3.01 1.15 10.95
CA THR A 43 3.54 -0.20 11.12
C THR A 43 3.14 -1.11 9.96
N PRO A 44 3.82 -2.27 9.77
CA PRO A 44 3.38 -3.27 8.80
C PRO A 44 1.92 -3.71 9.02
N LEU A 45 1.51 -3.84 10.29
CA LEU A 45 0.14 -4.23 10.63
C LEU A 45 -0.88 -3.16 10.23
N ASP A 46 -0.54 -1.87 10.37
CA ASP A 46 -1.41 -0.79 9.90
C ASP A 46 -1.59 -0.83 8.39
N CYS A 47 -0.51 -1.09 7.65
CA CYS A 47 -0.55 -1.23 6.20
C CYS A 47 -1.48 -2.38 5.77
N LEU A 48 -1.35 -3.54 6.42
CA LEU A 48 -2.18 -4.72 6.14
C LEU A 48 -3.66 -4.46 6.48
N LYS A 49 -3.95 -3.79 7.61
CA LYS A 49 -5.32 -3.39 7.97
C LYS A 49 -5.92 -2.45 6.93
N ILE A 50 -5.16 -1.46 6.44
CA ILE A 50 -5.62 -0.54 5.40
C ILE A 50 -6.01 -1.30 4.13
N ILE A 51 -5.15 -2.21 3.67
CA ILE A 51 -5.42 -3.03 2.47
C ILE A 51 -6.67 -3.91 2.70
N ALA A 52 -6.76 -4.57 3.84
CA ALA A 52 -7.89 -5.45 4.16
C ALA A 52 -9.23 -4.69 4.23
N VAL A 53 -9.25 -3.52 4.86
CA VAL A 53 -10.47 -2.68 4.93
C VAL A 53 -10.88 -2.19 3.54
N LEU A 54 -9.92 -1.78 2.70
CA LEU A 54 -10.19 -1.41 1.31
C LEU A 54 -10.79 -2.59 0.52
N ARG A 55 -10.20 -3.78 0.63
CA ARG A 55 -10.72 -4.99 -0.04
C ARG A 55 -12.13 -5.35 0.43
N LEU A 56 -12.42 -5.24 1.73
CA LEU A 56 -13.76 -5.49 2.26
C LEU A 56 -14.78 -4.45 1.80
N ALA A 57 -14.39 -3.18 1.71
CA ALA A 57 -15.28 -2.10 1.29
C ALA A 57 -15.59 -2.16 -0.22
N MET A 58 -14.62 -2.62 -1.02
CA MET A 58 -14.60 -2.59 -2.48
C MET A 58 -14.06 -3.94 -3.04
N PRO A 59 -14.83 -5.03 -2.92
CA PRO A 59 -14.35 -6.40 -3.15
C PRO A 59 -13.98 -6.69 -4.61
N ASP A 60 -14.56 -5.99 -5.55
CA ASP A 60 -14.43 -6.15 -7.01
C ASP A 60 -13.36 -5.25 -7.63
N LYS A 61 -12.74 -4.35 -6.87
CA LYS A 61 -11.81 -3.35 -7.41
C LYS A 61 -10.37 -3.83 -7.43
N GLU A 62 -9.59 -3.30 -8.36
CA GLU A 62 -8.16 -3.60 -8.42
C GLU A 62 -7.39 -2.78 -7.40
N LEU A 63 -6.72 -3.45 -6.45
CA LEU A 63 -5.94 -2.80 -5.40
C LEU A 63 -4.45 -2.96 -5.67
N PHE A 64 -3.79 -1.88 -6.09
CA PHE A 64 -2.36 -1.89 -6.40
C PHE A 64 -1.55 -1.24 -5.28
N VAL A 65 -0.74 -2.02 -4.58
CA VAL A 65 0.16 -1.48 -3.54
C VAL A 65 1.45 -1.00 -4.20
N CYS A 66 1.73 0.29 -4.07
CA CYS A 66 2.80 0.97 -4.77
C CYS A 66 3.85 1.52 -3.78
N GLY A 67 3.94 2.85 -3.63
CA GLY A 67 5.02 3.50 -2.89
C GLY A 67 5.01 3.21 -1.39
N GLY A 68 6.21 3.15 -0.81
CA GLY A 68 6.40 3.09 0.64
C GLY A 68 6.31 1.69 1.25
N ARG A 69 6.19 0.63 0.45
CA ARG A 69 6.19 -0.77 0.92
C ARG A 69 7.47 -1.13 1.69
N GLU A 70 8.62 -0.70 1.21
CA GLU A 70 9.92 -1.04 1.77
C GLU A 70 10.12 -0.43 3.15
N VAL A 71 9.66 0.81 3.33
CA VAL A 71 9.79 1.54 4.58
C VAL A 71 8.78 1.04 5.62
N ASN A 72 7.53 0.85 5.21
CA ASN A 72 6.43 0.61 6.15
C ASN A 72 6.12 -0.88 6.35
N MET A 73 6.29 -1.72 5.31
CA MET A 73 5.99 -3.16 5.37
C MET A 73 7.25 -4.03 5.52
N LYS A 74 8.44 -3.53 5.14
CA LYS A 74 9.74 -4.20 5.34
C LYS A 74 9.75 -5.63 4.77
N GLU A 75 9.91 -6.64 5.62
CA GLU A 75 9.90 -8.08 5.27
C GLU A 75 8.49 -8.64 5.05
N TYR A 76 7.45 -7.97 5.55
CA TYR A 76 6.04 -8.40 5.48
C TYR A 76 5.32 -8.01 4.19
N GLN A 77 6.05 -7.54 3.17
CA GLN A 77 5.45 -7.13 1.89
C GLN A 77 4.64 -8.25 1.23
N GLU A 78 5.05 -9.51 1.41
CA GLU A 78 4.31 -10.65 0.85
C GLU A 78 2.91 -10.83 1.42
N LEU A 79 2.65 -10.34 2.63
CA LEU A 79 1.35 -10.40 3.28
C LEU A 79 0.33 -9.44 2.65
N MET A 80 0.77 -8.48 1.82
CA MET A 80 -0.13 -7.53 1.17
C MET A 80 -1.16 -8.24 0.27
N PHE A 81 -0.75 -9.33 -0.39
CA PHE A 81 -1.63 -10.14 -1.22
C PHE A 81 -2.65 -10.91 -0.38
N ASP A 82 -2.24 -11.45 0.77
CA ASP A 82 -3.16 -12.10 1.72
C ASP A 82 -4.17 -11.11 2.30
N ALA A 83 -3.75 -9.86 2.49
CA ALA A 83 -4.62 -8.76 2.92
C ALA A 83 -5.59 -8.28 1.83
N GLY A 84 -5.42 -8.71 0.57
CA GLY A 84 -6.33 -8.42 -0.53
C GLY A 84 -5.79 -7.48 -1.59
N ALA A 85 -4.49 -7.21 -1.65
CA ALA A 85 -3.90 -6.54 -2.81
C ALA A 85 -4.05 -7.40 -4.08
N SER A 86 -4.46 -6.77 -5.19
CA SER A 86 -4.48 -7.42 -6.51
C SER A 86 -3.10 -7.46 -7.15
N GLY A 87 -2.26 -6.47 -6.87
CA GLY A 87 -0.99 -6.28 -7.56
C GLY A 87 -0.08 -5.30 -6.85
N THR A 88 1.13 -5.17 -7.40
CA THR A 88 2.13 -4.23 -6.90
C THR A 88 2.97 -3.67 -8.04
N MET A 89 3.58 -2.51 -7.83
CA MET A 89 4.54 -1.95 -8.77
C MET A 89 5.87 -2.70 -8.65
N LEU A 90 6.36 -3.24 -9.77
CA LEU A 90 7.63 -3.97 -9.82
C LEU A 90 8.81 -3.00 -9.99
N GLY A 91 9.86 -3.23 -9.19
CA GLY A 91 11.12 -2.49 -9.31
C GLY A 91 11.06 -1.11 -8.66
N ASN A 92 11.75 -0.15 -9.28
CA ASN A 92 11.85 1.21 -8.75
C ASN A 92 10.56 2.00 -8.94
N TYR A 93 10.31 2.92 -8.01
CA TYR A 93 9.25 3.91 -8.15
C TYR A 93 9.72 5.10 -8.98
N LEU A 94 8.78 5.95 -9.39
CA LEU A 94 9.03 7.13 -10.21
C LEU A 94 10.13 8.05 -9.64
N THR A 95 10.20 8.20 -8.32
CA THR A 95 11.12 9.13 -7.65
C THR A 95 11.95 8.50 -6.53
N THR A 96 11.71 7.22 -6.21
CA THR A 96 12.37 6.53 -5.10
C THR A 96 12.79 5.14 -5.51
N GLN A 97 13.95 4.69 -5.00
CA GLN A 97 14.36 3.30 -5.16
C GLN A 97 13.38 2.40 -4.41
N GLY A 98 12.97 1.32 -5.07
CA GLY A 98 12.17 0.26 -4.50
C GLY A 98 12.99 -1.00 -4.32
N ARG A 99 12.31 -2.10 -3.99
CA ARG A 99 12.91 -3.43 -4.09
C ARG A 99 13.24 -3.76 -5.56
N GLY A 100 14.31 -4.53 -5.78
CA GLY A 100 14.67 -4.98 -7.12
C GLY A 100 13.56 -5.87 -7.72
N PRO A 101 13.28 -5.75 -9.03
CA PRO A 101 12.14 -6.45 -9.66
C PRO A 101 12.23 -7.97 -9.53
N GLU A 102 13.44 -8.55 -9.49
CA GLU A 102 13.61 -10.00 -9.31
C GLU A 102 13.08 -10.50 -7.96
N GLN A 103 13.28 -9.73 -6.89
CA GLN A 103 12.80 -10.13 -5.56
C GLN A 103 11.27 -10.07 -5.48
N ASP A 104 10.64 -9.14 -6.19
CA ASP A 104 9.18 -9.07 -6.29
C ASP A 104 8.64 -10.25 -7.13
N LEU A 105 9.30 -10.58 -8.24
CA LEU A 105 8.94 -11.74 -9.06
C LEU A 105 9.07 -13.06 -8.29
N ASP A 106 10.14 -13.24 -7.51
CA ASP A 106 10.33 -14.43 -6.68
C ASP A 106 9.29 -14.52 -5.56
N LEU A 107 8.89 -13.39 -4.99
CA LEU A 107 7.80 -13.33 -4.02
C LEU A 107 6.48 -13.80 -4.66
N ILE A 108 6.12 -13.26 -5.82
CA ILE A 108 4.90 -13.62 -6.57
C ILE A 108 4.90 -15.13 -6.85
N ARG A 109 6.02 -15.67 -7.36
CA ARG A 109 6.19 -17.11 -7.60
C ARG A 109 6.01 -17.94 -6.34
N ARG A 110 6.60 -17.55 -5.20
CA ARG A 110 6.46 -18.27 -3.92
C ARG A 110 5.01 -18.29 -3.41
N LYS A 111 4.22 -17.26 -3.74
CA LYS A 111 2.80 -17.16 -3.40
C LYS A 111 1.88 -17.92 -4.36
N GLY A 112 2.39 -18.39 -5.49
CA GLY A 112 1.59 -19.07 -6.53
C GLY A 112 0.68 -18.12 -7.30
N LEU A 113 1.07 -16.84 -7.38
CA LEU A 113 0.41 -15.79 -8.16
C LEU A 113 1.09 -15.58 -9.52
#